data_AF-A0A1W1XHF9-F1
#
_entry.id   AF-A0A1W1XHF9-F1
#
_cell.length_a   1.000
_cell.length_b   1.000
_cell.length_c   1.000
_cell.angle_alpha   90.00
_cell.angle_beta   90.00
_cell.angle_gamma   90.00
#
_symmetry.space_group_name_H-M   'P 1'
#
loop_
_entity.id
_entity.type
_entity.pdbx_description
1 polymer ?
#
loop_
_entity_poly.entity_id
_entity_poly.type
_entity_poly.pdbx_seq_one_letter_code
_entity_poly.pdbx_strand_id
1 'polypeptide(L)'
;MAGKGLLSCLQKRDLLNRSAVSVDELLDWGRRYEQEGRIHDAVDFYEKAQAREEMERLMDVAVQEGDSFLLRRLSHILGIDPEPQIWRSLADRAHELGKELFCEQALKQVEPQEPSPDPA
;
A
#
# COMPACT_ATOMS: atom_id res chain seq x y z
N MET A 1 -12.23 0.54 28.21
CA MET A 1 -10.91 1.00 27.72
C MET A 1 -11.17 1.71 26.38
N ALA A 2 -11.28 3.04 26.36
CA ALA A 2 -11.63 3.78 25.15
C ALA A 2 -10.42 3.82 24.18
N GLY A 3 -10.61 3.33 22.95
CA GLY A 3 -9.58 3.18 21.91
C GLY A 3 -8.86 4.49 21.58
N LYS A 4 -7.61 4.60 22.03
CA LYS A 4 -6.78 5.82 22.00
C LYS A 4 -5.47 5.64 21.21
N GLY A 5 -5.44 4.74 20.22
CA GLY A 5 -4.23 4.47 19.43
C GLY A 5 -4.09 5.32 18.16
N LEU A 6 -5.20 5.68 17.53
CA LEU A 6 -5.23 6.23 16.18
C LEU A 6 -5.91 7.61 16.13
N LEU A 7 -5.52 8.42 15.15
CA LEU A 7 -6.16 9.70 14.87
C LEU A 7 -7.56 9.47 14.29
N SER A 8 -8.50 10.35 14.64
CA SER A 8 -9.78 10.44 13.91
C SER A 8 -9.52 10.88 12.46
N CYS A 9 -10.48 10.62 11.56
CA CYS A 9 -10.36 10.99 10.14
C CYS A 9 -10.03 12.48 9.93
N LEU A 10 -10.63 13.37 10.74
CA LEU A 10 -10.36 14.81 10.68
C LEU A 10 -8.94 15.13 11.16
N GLN A 11 -8.51 14.55 12.28
CA GLN A 11 -7.15 14.76 12.80
C GLN A 11 -6.08 14.22 11.86
N LYS A 12 -6.30 13.05 11.25
CA LYS A 12 -5.40 12.47 10.24
C LYS A 12 -5.25 13.42 9.05
N ARG A 13 -6.36 13.88 8.48
CA ARG A 13 -6.36 14.83 7.36
C ARG A 13 -5.62 16.12 7.72
N ASP A 14 -5.92 16.68 8.88
CA ASP A 14 -5.32 17.94 9.32
C ASP A 14 -3.80 17.78 9.52
N LEU A 15 -3.34 16.63 10.04
CA LEU A 15 -1.91 16.35 10.19
C LEU A 15 -1.23 16.14 8.83
N LEU A 16 -1.82 15.36 7.93
CA LEU A 16 -1.25 15.10 6.59
C LEU A 16 -1.22 16.37 5.71
N ASN A 17 -2.12 17.33 5.94
CA ASN A 17 -2.13 18.60 5.22
C ASN A 17 -1.24 19.68 5.83
N ARG A 18 -0.72 19.48 7.05
CA ARG A 18 0.24 20.42 7.64
C ARG A 18 1.57 20.36 6.87
N SER A 19 2.11 21.54 6.59
CA SER A 19 3.38 21.72 5.89
C SER A 19 4.61 21.55 6.78
N ALA A 20 4.44 21.65 8.11
CA ALA A 20 5.54 21.60 9.08
C ALA A 20 5.36 20.45 10.11
N VAL A 21 5.21 19.22 9.63
CA VAL A 21 5.24 18.02 10.47
C VAL A 21 6.62 17.39 10.34
N SER A 22 7.22 16.96 11.46
CA SER A 22 8.52 16.29 11.42
C SER A 22 8.40 14.90 10.79
N VAL A 23 9.48 14.45 10.14
CA VAL A 23 9.57 13.09 9.57
C VAL A 23 9.37 12.04 10.67
N ASP A 24 10.00 12.21 11.83
CA ASP A 24 9.86 11.30 12.96
C ASP A 24 8.42 11.14 13.44
N GLU A 25 7.65 12.25 13.50
CA GLU A 25 6.24 12.18 13.90
C GLU A 25 5.40 11.42 12.85
N LEU A 26 5.68 11.62 11.56
CA LEU A 26 4.99 10.89 10.49
C LEU A 26 5.33 9.40 10.54
N LEU A 27 6.59 9.04 10.76
CA LEU A 27 7.04 7.65 10.92
C LEU A 27 6.35 6.97 12.11
N ASP A 28 6.28 7.66 13.25
CA ASP A 28 5.60 7.16 14.44
C ASP A 28 4.11 6.90 14.19
N TRP A 29 3.44 7.81 13.48
CA TRP A 29 2.04 7.59 13.10
C TRP A 29 1.89 6.43 12.12
N GLY A 30 2.72 6.35 11.09
CA GLY A 30 2.72 5.22 10.15
C GLY A 30 2.84 3.88 10.88
N ARG A 31 3.79 3.76 11.81
CA ARG A 31 3.99 2.54 12.63
C ARG A 31 2.78 2.20 13.48
N ARG A 32 2.09 3.18 14.06
CA ARG A 32 0.86 2.95 14.83
C ARG A 32 -0.27 2.42 13.97
N TYR A 33 -0.47 3.02 12.79
CA TYR A 33 -1.49 2.53 11.84
C TYR A 33 -1.18 1.11 11.37
N GLU A 34 0.10 0.82 11.15
CA GLU A 34 0.54 -0.53 10.78
C GLU A 34 0.27 -1.56 11.89
N GLN A 35 0.61 -1.25 13.14
CA GLN A 35 0.37 -2.12 14.30
C GLN A 35 -1.12 -2.44 14.51
N GLU A 36 -2.00 -1.53 14.09
CA GLU A 36 -3.46 -1.70 14.15
C GLU A 36 -4.04 -2.36 12.88
N GLY A 37 -3.19 -2.84 11.97
CA GLY A 37 -3.58 -3.50 10.72
C GLY A 37 -4.12 -2.55 9.64
N ARG A 38 -4.00 -1.24 9.84
CA ARG A 38 -4.46 -0.21 8.89
C ARG A 38 -3.34 0.19 7.93
N ILE A 39 -2.87 -0.78 7.14
CA ILE A 39 -1.68 -0.61 6.30
C ILE A 39 -1.83 0.51 5.28
N HIS A 40 -3.00 0.63 4.63
CA HIS A 40 -3.26 1.70 3.66
C HIS A 40 -3.19 3.10 4.29
N ASP A 41 -3.61 3.24 5.54
CA ASP A 41 -3.48 4.50 6.27
C ASP A 41 -2.01 4.77 6.64
N ALA A 42 -1.23 3.74 6.98
CA ALA A 42 0.20 3.87 7.26
C ALA A 42 0.98 4.37 6.04
N VAL A 43 0.63 3.89 4.83
CA VAL A 43 1.25 4.35 3.58
C VAL A 43 1.10 5.86 3.38
N ASP A 44 -0.04 6.46 3.73
CA ASP A 44 -0.22 7.92 3.62
C ASP A 44 0.84 8.71 4.43
N PHE A 45 1.18 8.19 5.62
CA PHE A 45 2.20 8.80 6.48
C PHE A 45 3.60 8.56 5.94
N TYR A 46 3.91 7.34 5.51
CA TYR A 46 5.20 7.00 4.94
C TYR A 46 5.47 7.74 3.61
N GLU A 47 4.45 7.90 2.77
CA GLU A 47 4.51 8.69 1.54
C GLU A 47 4.85 10.16 1.85
N LYS A 48 4.16 10.77 2.81
CA LYS A 48 4.44 12.15 3.24
C LYS A 48 5.81 12.30 3.89
N ALA A 49 6.26 11.28 4.63
CA ALA A 49 7.58 11.23 5.25
C ALA A 49 8.71 10.94 4.24
N GLN A 50 8.37 10.56 3.00
CA GLN A 50 9.31 10.02 2.02
C GLN A 50 10.10 8.81 2.56
N ALA A 51 9.43 8.01 3.39
CA ALA A 51 9.98 6.86 4.11
C ALA A 51 10.09 5.64 3.18
N ARG A 52 11.11 5.66 2.31
CA ARG A 52 11.30 4.65 1.27
C ARG A 52 11.50 3.24 1.82
N GLU A 53 12.33 3.09 2.85
CA GLU A 53 12.66 1.79 3.44
C GLU A 53 11.41 1.12 4.04
N GLU A 54 10.56 1.90 4.72
CA GLU A 54 9.29 1.44 5.28
C GLU A 54 8.32 1.00 4.19
N MET A 55 8.23 1.76 3.09
CA MET A 55 7.38 1.41 1.95
C MET A 55 7.86 0.16 1.21
N GLU A 56 9.18 -0.01 1.05
CA GLU A 56 9.76 -1.23 0.46
C GLU A 56 9.43 -2.46 1.33
N ARG A 57 9.55 -2.37 2.65
CA ARG A 57 9.12 -3.47 3.55
C ARG A 57 7.63 -3.76 3.46
N LEU A 58 6.78 -2.74 3.27
CA LEU A 58 5.34 -2.95 3.09
C LEU A 58 5.01 -3.65 1.76
N MET A 59 5.89 -3.63 0.76
CA MET A 59 5.68 -4.40 -0.48
C MET A 59 5.71 -5.91 -0.18
N ASP A 60 6.65 -6.37 0.65
CA ASP A 60 6.69 -7.77 1.09
C ASP A 60 5.42 -8.15 1.84
N VAL A 61 4.94 -7.27 2.72
CA VAL A 61 3.67 -7.46 3.44
C VAL A 61 2.50 -7.57 2.46
N ALA A 62 2.45 -6.71 1.44
CA ALA A 62 1.40 -6.75 0.41
C ALA A 62 1.37 -8.10 -0.33
N VAL A 63 2.54 -8.65 -0.66
CA VAL A 63 2.64 -9.97 -1.31
C VAL A 63 2.18 -11.08 -0.36
N GLN A 64 2.61 -11.07 0.90
CA GLN A 64 2.24 -12.09 1.89
C GLN A 64 0.76 -12.09 2.26
N GLU A 65 0.14 -10.91 2.26
CA GLU A 65 -1.29 -10.71 2.51
C GLU A 65 -2.16 -10.87 1.25
N GLY A 66 -1.55 -10.99 0.07
CA GLY A 66 -2.31 -11.02 -1.18
C GLY A 66 -3.01 -9.69 -1.49
N ASP A 67 -2.47 -8.54 -1.07
CA ASP A 67 -3.06 -7.21 -1.31
C ASP A 67 -2.47 -6.55 -2.57
N SER A 68 -3.11 -6.85 -3.71
CA SER A 68 -2.70 -6.34 -5.03
C SER A 68 -2.80 -4.81 -5.13
N PHE A 69 -3.74 -4.19 -4.43
CA PHE A 69 -3.93 -2.74 -4.45
C PHE A 69 -2.83 -2.04 -3.68
N LEU A 70 -2.45 -2.59 -2.52
CA LEU A 70 -1.34 -2.08 -1.73
C LEU A 70 -0.02 -2.16 -2.50
N LEU A 71 0.29 -3.32 -3.10
CA LEU A 71 1.51 -3.48 -3.88
C LEU A 71 1.56 -2.47 -5.03
N ARG A 72 0.45 -2.31 -5.77
CA ARG A 72 0.35 -1.35 -6.89
C ARG A 72 0.59 0.08 -6.42
N ARG A 73 -0.03 0.46 -5.30
CA ARG A 73 0.10 1.79 -4.73
C ARG A 73 1.55 2.08 -4.32
N LEU A 74 2.18 1.17 -3.59
CA LEU A 74 3.58 1.31 -3.15
C LEU A 74 4.53 1.41 -4.33
N SER A 75 4.34 0.56 -5.35
CA SER A 75 5.13 0.56 -6.57
C SER A 75 5.07 1.91 -7.29
N HIS A 76 3.87 2.48 -7.42
CA HIS A 76 3.67 3.79 -8.01
C HIS A 76 4.34 4.92 -7.22
N ILE A 77 4.24 4.91 -5.88
CA ILE A 77 4.88 5.91 -5.01
C ILE A 77 6.41 5.82 -5.10
N LEU A 78 6.95 4.60 -5.11
CA LEU A 78 8.39 4.34 -5.14
C LEU A 78 9.02 4.48 -6.54
N GLY A 79 8.18 4.55 -7.58
CA GLY A 79 8.62 4.54 -8.98
C GLY A 79 9.27 3.22 -9.39
N ILE A 80 8.83 2.11 -8.80
CA ILE A 80 9.34 0.76 -9.06
C ILE A 80 8.29 0.02 -9.90
N ASP A 81 8.76 -0.80 -10.83
CA ASP A 81 7.91 -1.76 -11.55
C ASP A 81 8.20 -3.17 -11.01
N PRO A 82 7.31 -3.78 -10.21
CA PRO A 82 7.53 -5.11 -9.68
C PRO A 82 7.53 -6.13 -10.80
N GLU A 83 8.44 -7.09 -10.72
CA GLU A 83 8.51 -8.16 -11.72
C GLU A 83 7.18 -8.94 -11.80
N PRO A 84 6.79 -9.44 -12.98
CA PRO A 84 5.58 -10.24 -13.15
C PRO A 84 5.50 -11.45 -12.20
N GLN A 85 6.64 -11.98 -11.77
CA GLN A 85 6.68 -13.08 -10.81
C GLN A 85 6.18 -12.67 -9.42
N ILE A 86 6.44 -11.44 -8.97
CA ILE A 86 5.94 -10.92 -7.69
C ILE A 86 4.41 -10.84 -7.73
N TRP A 87 3.85 -10.35 -8.84
CA TRP A 87 2.41 -10.28 -9.05
C TRP A 87 1.76 -11.67 -9.08
N ARG A 88 2.41 -12.66 -9.69
CA ARG A 88 1.93 -14.06 -9.64
C ARG A 88 1.92 -14.61 -8.22
N SER A 89 3.02 -14.46 -7.48
CA SER A 89 3.09 -14.92 -6.08
C SER A 89 2.04 -14.25 -5.19
N LEU A 90 1.77 -12.96 -5.41
CA LEU A 90 0.68 -12.25 -4.73
C LEU A 90 -0.68 -12.83 -5.11
N ALA A 91 -0.93 -13.11 -6.40
CA ALA A 91 -2.18 -13.67 -6.88
C ALA A 91 -2.47 -15.05 -6.26
N ASP A 92 -1.47 -15.93 -6.27
CA ASP A 92 -1.54 -17.25 -5.65
C ASP A 92 -1.91 -17.12 -4.16
N ARG A 93 -1.23 -16.20 -3.46
CA ARG A 93 -1.48 -15.95 -2.05
C ARG A 93 -2.87 -15.37 -1.78
N ALA A 94 -3.32 -14.45 -2.61
CA ALA A 94 -4.67 -13.89 -2.53
C ALA A 94 -5.73 -14.98 -2.75
N HIS A 95 -5.51 -15.89 -3.71
CA HIS A 95 -6.41 -17.01 -3.99
C HIS A 95 -6.48 -17.99 -2.80
N GLU A 96 -5.34 -18.37 -2.22
CA GLU A 96 -5.27 -19.18 -1.00
C GLU A 96 -6.05 -18.57 0.17
N LEU A 97 -6.06 -17.24 0.27
CA LEU A 97 -6.78 -16.48 1.29
C LEU A 97 -8.26 -16.22 0.94
N GLY A 98 -8.74 -16.70 -0.22
CA GLY A 98 -10.11 -16.48 -0.72
C GLY A 98 -10.39 -15.06 -1.19
N LYS A 99 -9.34 -14.26 -1.45
CA LYS A 99 -9.41 -12.86 -1.91
C LYS A 99 -9.43 -12.80 -3.45
N GLU A 100 -10.45 -13.39 -4.07
CA GLU A 100 -10.54 -13.56 -5.54
C GLU A 100 -10.36 -12.24 -6.31
N LEU A 101 -10.99 -11.15 -5.86
CA LEU A 101 -10.82 -9.84 -6.50
C LEU A 101 -9.36 -9.38 -6.53
N PHE A 102 -8.60 -9.63 -5.47
CA PHE A 102 -7.20 -9.23 -5.38
C PHE A 102 -6.33 -10.12 -6.29
N CYS A 103 -6.64 -11.42 -6.35
CA CYS A 103 -6.03 -12.36 -7.28
C CYS A 103 -6.21 -11.89 -8.74
N GLU A 104 -7.45 -11.63 -9.17
CA GLU A 104 -7.74 -11.17 -10.53
C GLU A 104 -6.99 -9.88 -10.88
N GLN A 105 -6.92 -8.92 -9.94
CA GLN A 105 -6.21 -7.66 -10.16
C GLN A 105 -4.70 -7.85 -10.28
N ALA A 106 -4.12 -8.78 -9.51
CA ALA A 106 -2.72 -9.13 -9.62
C ALA A 106 -2.39 -9.81 -10.95
N LEU A 107 -3.23 -10.76 -11.40
CA LEU A 107 -3.05 -11.44 -12.68
C LEU A 107 -3.10 -10.47 -13.88
N LYS A 108 -3.95 -9.44 -13.82
CA LYS A 108 -3.97 -8.37 -14.84
C LYS A 108 -2.67 -7.59 -14.97
N GLN A 109 -1.82 -7.56 -13.94
CA GLN A 109 -0.49 -6.93 -14.02
C GLN A 109 0.55 -7.84 -14.71
N VAL A 110 0.28 -9.15 -14.74
CA VAL A 110 1.14 -10.17 -15.35
C VAL A 110 0.80 -10.35 -16.83
N GLU A 111 -0.49 -10.25 -17.16
CA GLU A 111 -0.93 -10.30 -18.54
C GLU A 111 -0.30 -9.13 -19.30
N PRO A 112 0.37 -9.39 -20.44
CA PRO A 112 0.80 -8.31 -21.30
C PRO A 112 -0.46 -7.56 -21.68
N GLN A 113 -0.58 -6.30 -21.23
CA GLN A 113 -1.65 -5.43 -21.68
C GLN A 113 -1.56 -5.39 -23.20
N GLU A 114 -2.48 -6.07 -23.89
CA GLU A 114 -2.70 -5.78 -25.29
C GLU A 114 -2.99 -4.29 -25.35
N PRO A 115 -2.21 -3.50 -26.11
CA PRO A 115 -2.46 -2.08 -26.22
C PRO A 115 -3.90 -1.94 -26.69
N SER A 116 -4.74 -1.36 -25.81
CA SER A 116 -6.13 -1.06 -26.14
C SER A 116 -6.12 -0.34 -27.49
N PRO A 117 -6.85 -0.84 -28.51
CA PRO A 117 -6.93 -0.12 -29.77
C PRO A 117 -7.48 1.27 -29.46
N ASP A 118 -6.69 2.27 -29.85
CA ASP A 118 -7.00 3.70 -29.70
C ASP A 118 -8.41 3.96 -30.25
N PRO A 119 -9.34 4.56 -29.48
CA PRO A 119 -10.63 4.91 -30.02
C PRO A 119 -10.48 6.12 -30.96
N ALA A 120 -10.28 5.79 -32.24
CA ALA A 120 -10.52 6.56 -33.48
C ALA A 120 -9.81 7.91 -33.68
#